data_AF-A0A973R459-F1
#
_entry.id   AF-A0A973R459-F1
#
_cell.length_a   1.000
_cell.length_b   1.000
_cell.length_c   1.000
_cell.angle_alpha   90.00
_cell.angle_beta   90.00
_cell.angle_gamma   90.00
#
_symmetry.space_group_name_H-M   'P 1'
#
loop_
_entity.id
_entity.type
_entity.pdbx_description
1 polymer ?
#
loop_
_entity_poly.entity_id
_entity_poly.type
_entity_poly.pdbx_seq_one_letter_code
_entity_poly.pdbx_strand_id
1 'polypeptide(L)'
;MTHTDAGPSAAALMVCGPEIRKALTTALGLTTAPTVTATWADHLYTCTYRLPTGRLVLSVKESPDSTTANTYYADLRRQLGDTHPLTGAQGLGNPGYESPGGTVVILKDGKTLTVDATGMPATSGPAKTSRMDLAYEITTDILGCWSEK
;
A
#
# COMPACT_ATOMS: atom_id res chain seq x y z
N MET A 1 18.30 27.01 9.42
CA MET A 1 17.40 26.51 8.37
C MET A 1 18.09 25.36 7.68
N THR A 2 17.62 24.14 7.92
CA THR A 2 17.66 22.92 7.08
C THR A 2 17.30 21.75 8.00
N HIS A 3 16.02 21.42 8.12
CA HIS A 3 15.64 20.10 8.61
C HIS A 3 16.05 19.14 7.48
N THR A 4 17.10 18.37 7.69
CA THR A 4 17.34 17.19 6.84
C THR A 4 16.12 16.32 7.05
N ASP A 5 15.27 16.16 6.03
CA ASP A 5 14.27 15.11 6.06
C ASP A 5 15.03 13.80 6.27
N ALA A 6 14.94 13.25 7.49
CA ALA A 6 15.30 11.88 7.70
C ALA A 6 14.52 11.07 6.66
N GLY A 7 15.20 10.17 5.95
CA GLY A 7 14.58 9.36 4.91
C GLY A 7 13.38 8.55 5.45
N PRO A 8 12.67 7.83 4.57
CA PRO A 8 11.51 7.03 4.97
C PRO A 8 11.86 6.07 6.12
N SER A 9 10.91 5.81 7.02
CA SER A 9 11.07 4.85 8.11
C SER A 9 11.30 3.43 7.58
N ALA A 10 11.77 2.50 8.42
CA ALA A 10 11.94 1.12 7.96
C ALA A 10 10.59 0.51 7.52
N ALA A 11 9.51 0.81 8.26
CA ALA A 11 8.11 0.53 7.85
C ALA A 11 7.82 0.96 6.40
N ALA A 12 8.11 2.21 6.04
CA ALA A 12 7.90 2.71 4.70
C ALA A 12 8.79 1.97 3.67
N LEU A 13 10.07 1.76 3.96
CA LEU A 13 10.99 1.09 3.04
C LEU A 13 10.58 -0.35 2.70
N MET A 14 9.93 -1.07 3.62
CA MET A 14 9.50 -2.46 3.42
C MET A 14 8.48 -2.63 2.28
N VAL A 15 7.67 -1.61 1.97
CA VAL A 15 6.69 -1.70 0.86
C VAL A 15 7.35 -1.78 -0.52
N CYS A 16 8.65 -1.45 -0.62
CA CYS A 16 9.50 -1.64 -1.81
C CYS A 16 10.42 -2.88 -1.70
N GLY A 17 10.37 -3.56 -0.56
CA GLY A 17 11.32 -4.57 -0.13
C GLY A 17 11.28 -5.86 -0.96
N PRO A 18 12.28 -6.74 -0.77
CA PRO A 18 12.38 -8.00 -1.49
C PRO A 18 11.20 -8.94 -1.21
N GLU A 19 10.63 -8.90 0.00
CA GLU A 19 9.49 -9.73 0.39
C GLU A 19 8.24 -9.39 -0.43
N ILE A 20 7.91 -8.10 -0.55
CA ILE A 20 6.77 -7.65 -1.36
C ILE A 20 6.99 -7.92 -2.85
N ARG A 21 8.22 -7.78 -3.35
CA ARG A 21 8.56 -8.19 -4.73
C ARG A 21 8.31 -9.69 -4.96
N LYS A 22 8.64 -10.53 -3.98
CA LYS A 22 8.44 -11.98 -4.04
C LYS A 22 6.97 -12.34 -3.97
N ALA A 23 6.20 -11.70 -3.08
CA ALA A 23 4.76 -11.83 -3.00
C ALA A 23 4.10 -11.53 -4.35
N LEU A 24 4.41 -10.37 -4.94
CA LEU A 24 3.89 -9.99 -6.26
C LEU A 24 4.28 -10.95 -7.38
N THR A 25 5.53 -11.42 -7.38
CA THR A 25 5.99 -12.42 -8.35
C THR A 25 5.16 -13.69 -8.26
N THR A 26 4.84 -14.12 -7.04
CA THR A 26 4.08 -15.35 -6.77
C THR A 26 2.60 -15.17 -7.13
N ALA A 27 1.95 -14.14 -6.57
CA ALA A 27 0.53 -13.87 -6.78
C ALA A 27 0.19 -13.66 -8.26
N LEU A 28 1.09 -13.03 -9.02
CA LEU A 28 0.89 -12.74 -10.44
C LEU A 28 1.48 -13.80 -11.37
N GLY A 29 2.16 -14.83 -10.85
CA GLY A 29 2.80 -15.88 -11.64
C GLY A 29 3.88 -15.35 -12.58
N LEU A 30 4.67 -14.36 -12.16
CA LEU A 30 5.69 -13.73 -12.99
C LEU A 30 6.93 -14.61 -13.09
N THR A 31 7.55 -14.65 -14.26
CA THR A 31 8.83 -15.35 -14.48
C THR A 31 10.04 -14.55 -14.04
N THR A 32 9.88 -13.24 -13.82
CA THR A 32 10.95 -12.33 -13.38
C THR A 32 10.37 -11.35 -12.37
N ALA A 33 11.19 -11.00 -11.36
CA ALA A 33 10.79 -10.03 -10.36
C ALA A 33 10.46 -8.67 -11.00
N PRO A 34 9.39 -7.99 -10.56
CA PRO A 34 8.98 -6.73 -11.15
C PRO A 34 10.01 -5.62 -10.90
N THR A 35 10.13 -4.72 -11.86
CA THR A 35 10.91 -3.49 -11.65
C THR A 35 10.10 -2.52 -10.81
N VAL A 36 10.72 -1.98 -9.77
CA VAL A 36 10.12 -0.98 -8.89
C VAL A 36 10.95 0.29 -8.88
N THR A 37 10.27 1.42 -8.92
CA THR A 37 10.88 2.75 -8.71
C THR A 37 10.29 3.37 -7.46
N ALA A 38 11.14 3.95 -6.62
CA ALA A 38 10.75 4.57 -5.36
C ALA A 38 10.95 6.08 -5.39
N THR A 39 10.06 6.81 -4.72
CA THR A 39 10.19 8.25 -4.47
C THR A 39 9.89 8.58 -3.02
N TRP A 40 10.55 9.60 -2.48
CA TRP A 40 10.29 10.17 -1.16
C TRP A 40 10.14 11.68 -1.30
N ALA A 41 8.96 12.19 -0.96
CA ALA A 41 8.67 13.62 -0.91
C ALA A 41 7.51 13.85 0.06
N ASP A 42 7.52 14.97 0.78
CA ASP A 42 6.44 15.37 1.69
C ASP A 42 6.02 14.26 2.69
N HIS A 43 7.01 13.53 3.22
CA HIS A 43 6.82 12.35 4.07
C HIS A 43 5.92 11.26 3.46
N LEU A 44 5.87 11.16 2.13
CA LEU A 44 5.18 10.12 1.38
C LEU A 44 6.21 9.28 0.63
N TYR A 45 6.37 8.04 1.07
CA TYR A 45 7.17 7.07 0.35
C TYR A 45 6.29 6.33 -0.65
N THR A 46 6.64 6.36 -1.93
CA THR A 46 5.85 5.72 -2.99
C THR A 46 6.71 4.74 -3.76
N CYS A 47 6.20 3.52 -3.91
CA CYS A 47 6.77 2.41 -4.66
C CYS A 47 5.86 2.11 -5.85
N THR A 48 6.39 2.32 -7.05
CA THR A 48 5.67 2.01 -8.28
C THR A 48 6.21 0.73 -8.91
N TYR A 49 5.43 -0.34 -8.87
CA TYR A 49 5.72 -1.61 -9.50
C TYR A 49 5.22 -1.62 -10.95
N ARG A 50 6.16 -1.70 -11.89
CA ARG A 50 5.84 -1.88 -13.31
C ARG A 50 5.74 -3.37 -13.59
N LEU A 51 4.55 -3.80 -14.00
CA LEU A 51 4.19 -5.19 -14.25
C LEU A 51 3.90 -5.36 -15.75
N PRO A 52 4.05 -6.57 -16.31
CA PRO A 52 3.77 -6.80 -17.73
C PRO A 52 2.34 -6.40 -18.15
N THR A 53 1.38 -6.51 -17.22
CA THR A 53 -0.05 -6.32 -17.47
C THR A 53 -0.61 -5.03 -16.90
N GLY A 54 0.20 -4.22 -16.22
CA GLY A 54 -0.28 -3.01 -15.56
C GLY A 54 0.71 -2.41 -14.57
N ARG A 55 0.18 -1.59 -13.67
CA ARG A 55 0.97 -0.94 -12.63
C ARG A 55 0.27 -1.04 -11.29
N LEU A 56 1.04 -1.39 -10.28
CA LEU A 56 0.62 -1.41 -8.88
C LEU A 56 1.41 -0.32 -8.14
N VAL A 57 0.72 0.51 -7.37
CA VAL A 57 1.36 1.60 -6.61
C VAL A 57 1.14 1.34 -5.12
N LEU A 58 2.22 1.28 -4.37
CA LEU A 58 2.21 1.15 -2.92
C LEU A 58 2.75 2.46 -2.34
N SER A 59 2.13 2.98 -1.30
CA SER A 59 2.66 4.15 -0.62
C SER A 59 2.44 4.13 0.88
N VAL A 60 3.35 4.77 1.61
CA VAL A 60 3.24 4.99 3.04
C VAL A 60 3.38 6.49 3.30
N LYS A 61 2.30 7.11 3.78
CA LYS A 61 2.33 8.48 4.28
C LYS A 61 2.69 8.44 5.76
N GLU A 62 3.80 9.05 6.12
CA GLU A 62 4.16 9.28 7.51
C GLU A 62 3.60 10.64 7.97
N SER A 63 2.95 10.62 9.13
CA SER A 63 2.40 11.82 9.76
C SER A 63 3.15 12.12 11.05
N PRO A 64 3.36 13.39 11.39
CA PRO A 64 4.12 13.79 12.58
C PRO A 64 3.40 13.46 13.89
N ASP A 65 2.07 13.32 13.85
CA ASP A 65 1.24 12.99 15.00
C ASP A 65 -0.04 12.25 14.58
N SER A 66 -0.76 11.73 15.57
CA SER A 66 -1.99 10.98 15.37
C SER A 66 -3.12 11.82 14.77
N THR A 67 -3.21 13.11 15.13
CA THR A 67 -4.24 14.02 14.60
C THR A 67 -4.08 14.20 13.09
N THR A 68 -2.85 14.44 12.64
CA THR A 68 -2.49 14.60 11.24
C THR A 68 -2.69 13.29 10.48
N ALA A 69 -2.35 12.14 11.08
CA ALA A 69 -2.56 10.83 10.49
C ALA A 69 -4.04 10.53 10.25
N ASN A 70 -4.89 10.78 11.25
CA ASN A 70 -6.34 10.60 11.13
C ASN A 70 -6.95 11.56 10.10
N THR A 71 -6.46 12.80 10.03
CA THR A 71 -6.91 13.79 9.04
C THR A 71 -6.56 13.32 7.63
N TYR A 72 -5.31 12.95 7.38
CA TYR A 72 -4.88 12.42 6.08
C TYR A 72 -5.68 11.18 5.67
N TYR A 73 -5.86 10.23 6.59
CA TYR A 73 -6.63 9.01 6.35
C TYR A 73 -8.09 9.30 6.00
N ALA A 74 -8.73 10.25 6.67
CA ALA A 74 -10.10 10.66 6.37
C ALA A 74 -10.20 11.42 5.05
N ASP A 75 -9.23 12.28 4.74
CA ASP A 75 -9.16 13.04 3.49
C ASP A 75 -9.01 12.12 2.29
N LEU A 76 -8.11 11.14 2.38
CA LEU A 76 -7.91 10.14 1.35
C LEU A 76 -9.18 9.31 1.11
N ARG A 77 -9.91 8.96 2.17
CA ARG A 77 -11.20 8.25 2.03
C ARG A 77 -12.19 9.06 1.21
N ARG A 78 -12.29 10.37 1.49
CA ARG A 78 -13.18 11.29 0.77
C ARG A 78 -12.76 11.45 -0.69
N GLN A 79 -11.46 11.46 -0.98
CA GLN A 79 -10.94 11.55 -2.35
C GLN A 79 -11.23 10.29 -3.17
N LEU A 80 -11.20 9.11 -2.55
CA LEU A 80 -11.54 7.86 -3.21
C LEU A 80 -13.05 7.70 -3.48
N GLY A 81 -13.90 8.46 -2.77
CA GLY A 81 -15.34 8.41 -2.91
C GLY A 81 -15.93 7.16 -2.25
N ASP A 82 -16.57 6.30 -3.05
CA ASP A 82 -17.21 5.08 -2.57
C ASP A 82 -16.18 4.12 -1.95
N THR A 83 -16.28 3.92 -0.63
CA THR A 83 -15.36 3.07 0.14
C THR A 83 -16.11 2.23 1.15
N HIS A 84 -15.67 0.98 1.30
CA HIS A 84 -16.18 0.04 2.29
C HIS A 84 -15.19 -0.05 3.45
N PRO A 85 -15.65 0.06 4.72
CA PRO A 85 -14.75 -0.09 5.86
C PRO A 85 -14.29 -1.55 5.99
N LEU A 86 -12.99 -1.73 6.27
CA LEU A 86 -12.42 -3.01 6.67
C LEU A 86 -12.54 -3.12 8.19
N THR A 87 -13.33 -4.08 8.67
CA THR A 87 -13.65 -4.20 10.11
C THR A 87 -13.06 -5.46 10.73
N GLY A 88 -12.73 -5.38 12.03
CA GLY A 88 -12.21 -6.52 12.79
C GLY A 88 -10.98 -7.17 12.14
N ALA A 89 -11.10 -8.46 11.81
CA ALA A 89 -10.05 -9.22 11.15
C ALA A 89 -9.72 -8.72 9.74
N GLN A 90 -10.67 -8.13 9.02
CA GLN A 90 -10.44 -7.57 7.69
C GLN A 90 -9.55 -6.32 7.74
N GLY A 91 -9.70 -5.51 8.79
CA GLY A 91 -8.80 -4.38 9.04
C GLY A 91 -7.45 -4.82 9.62
N LEU A 92 -7.25 -6.13 9.84
CA LEU A 92 -6.05 -6.69 10.47
C LEU A 92 -5.74 -6.02 11.82
N GLY A 93 -6.81 -5.71 12.59
CA GLY A 93 -6.73 -5.01 13.87
C GLY A 93 -6.54 -3.49 13.77
N ASN A 94 -6.55 -2.91 12.57
CA ASN A 94 -6.32 -1.49 12.32
C ASN A 94 -7.53 -0.84 11.62
N PRO A 95 -7.72 0.48 11.75
CA PRO A 95 -8.65 1.22 10.90
C PRO A 95 -8.28 1.07 9.43
N GLY A 96 -9.23 0.62 8.60
CA GLY A 96 -9.02 0.38 7.19
C GLY A 96 -10.25 0.60 6.34
N TYR A 97 -10.05 0.85 5.04
CA TYR A 97 -11.11 0.84 4.05
C TYR A 97 -10.57 0.42 2.69
N GLU A 98 -11.48 -0.02 1.83
CA GLU A 98 -11.20 -0.38 0.45
C GLU A 98 -12.14 0.34 -0.52
N SER A 99 -11.69 0.56 -1.75
CA SER A 99 -12.50 1.10 -2.85
C SER A 99 -12.85 -0.01 -3.85
N PRO A 100 -14.02 0.06 -4.52
CA PRO A 100 -14.38 -0.86 -5.61
C PRO A 100 -13.37 -0.85 -6.77
N GLY A 101 -12.59 0.23 -6.91
CA GLY A 101 -11.55 0.37 -7.93
C GLY A 101 -10.31 -0.50 -7.69
N GLY A 102 -10.16 -1.06 -6.47
CA GLY A 102 -9.00 -1.85 -6.09
C GLY A 102 -7.95 -1.06 -5.32
N THR A 103 -8.36 -0.16 -4.44
CA THR A 103 -7.47 0.50 -3.48
C THR A 103 -7.75 0.01 -2.08
N VAL A 104 -6.73 -0.36 -1.31
CA VAL A 104 -6.84 -0.68 0.12
C VAL A 104 -6.01 0.33 0.91
N VAL A 105 -6.55 0.83 2.00
CA VAL A 105 -5.89 1.80 2.88
C VAL A 105 -5.97 1.34 4.34
N ILE A 106 -4.84 1.36 5.03
CA ILE A 106 -4.73 1.03 6.46
C ILE A 106 -4.01 2.15 7.20
N LEU A 107 -4.55 2.55 8.35
CA LEU A 107 -3.89 3.44 9.30
C LEU A 107 -3.24 2.63 10.44
N LYS A 108 -1.91 2.60 10.50
CA LYS A 108 -1.14 1.93 11.56
C LYS A 108 0.04 2.79 12.01
N ASP A 109 0.26 2.92 13.32
CA ASP A 109 1.41 3.62 13.92
C ASP A 109 1.65 5.06 13.41
N GLY A 110 0.56 5.81 13.18
CA GLY A 110 0.64 7.17 12.62
C GLY A 110 1.01 7.22 11.13
N LYS A 111 0.96 6.08 10.44
CA LYS A 111 1.27 5.94 9.01
C LYS A 111 0.04 5.44 8.27
N THR A 112 -0.19 6.01 7.08
CA THR A 112 -1.24 5.55 6.18
C THR A 112 -0.61 4.74 5.06
N LEU A 113 -0.80 3.42 5.10
CA LEU A 113 -0.48 2.51 4.01
C LEU A 113 -1.58 2.60 2.95
N THR A 114 -1.19 2.68 1.68
CA THR A 114 -2.10 2.60 0.54
C THR A 114 -1.54 1.59 -0.46
N VAL A 115 -2.38 0.64 -0.85
CA VAL A 115 -2.11 -0.31 -1.95
C VAL A 115 -3.13 -0.03 -3.06
N ASP A 116 -2.66 0.50 -4.19
CA ASP A 116 -3.47 0.92 -5.32
C ASP A 116 -3.25 0.01 -6.54
N ALA A 117 -4.22 -0.87 -6.78
CA ALA A 117 -4.30 -1.78 -7.92
C ALA A 117 -5.23 -1.28 -9.04
N THR A 118 -5.67 -0.02 -9.01
CA THR A 118 -6.57 0.53 -10.06
C THR A 118 -5.93 0.50 -11.45
N GLY A 119 -4.60 0.58 -11.52
CA GLY A 119 -3.79 0.46 -12.74
C GLY A 119 -3.53 -0.96 -13.22
N MET A 120 -4.07 -1.99 -12.54
CA MET A 120 -4.02 -3.39 -12.95
C MET A 120 -5.22 -3.76 -13.83
N PRO A 121 -5.19 -4.89 -14.54
CA PRO A 121 -6.40 -5.45 -15.16
C PRO A 121 -7.45 -5.80 -14.10
N ALA A 122 -8.72 -5.95 -14.52
CA ALA A 122 -9.82 -6.29 -13.59
C ALA A 122 -9.55 -7.59 -12.82
N THR A 123 -8.87 -8.55 -13.46
CA THR A 123 -8.37 -9.78 -12.86
C THR A 123 -6.92 -10.04 -13.27
N SER A 124 -6.09 -10.50 -12.35
CA SER A 124 -4.65 -10.70 -12.57
C SER A 124 -4.17 -12.08 -12.12
N GLY A 125 -3.06 -12.54 -12.69
CA GLY A 125 -2.40 -13.80 -12.34
C GLY A 125 -3.18 -15.07 -12.74
N PRO A 126 -2.60 -16.26 -12.49
CA PRO A 126 -3.20 -17.54 -12.86
C PRO A 126 -4.55 -17.83 -12.18
N ALA A 127 -4.72 -17.33 -10.96
CA ALA A 127 -5.95 -17.49 -10.17
C ALA A 127 -7.07 -16.51 -10.57
N LYS A 128 -6.82 -15.60 -11.53
CA LYS A 128 -7.74 -14.51 -11.91
C LYS A 128 -8.19 -13.65 -10.72
N THR A 129 -7.26 -13.36 -9.81
CA THR A 129 -7.47 -12.55 -8.61
C THR A 129 -7.98 -11.15 -8.99
N SER A 130 -9.06 -10.68 -8.35
CA SER A 130 -9.59 -9.34 -8.62
C SER A 130 -8.61 -8.25 -8.16
N ARG A 131 -8.79 -6.99 -8.61
CA ARG A 131 -7.98 -5.87 -8.11
C ARG A 131 -8.08 -5.69 -6.60
N MET A 132 -9.29 -5.87 -6.05
CA MET A 132 -9.53 -5.74 -4.60
C MET A 132 -8.82 -6.84 -3.85
N ASP A 133 -8.98 -8.10 -4.29
CA ASP A 133 -8.32 -9.24 -3.64
C ASP A 133 -6.80 -9.11 -3.72
N LEU A 134 -6.25 -8.66 -4.86
CA LEU A 134 -4.82 -8.42 -5.02
C LEU A 134 -4.33 -7.32 -4.07
N ALA A 135 -5.04 -6.20 -3.98
CA ALA A 135 -4.67 -5.10 -3.08
C ALA A 135 -4.73 -5.54 -1.61
N TYR A 136 -5.72 -6.37 -1.24
CA TYR A 136 -5.88 -6.90 0.10
C TYR A 136 -4.82 -7.93 0.48
N GLU A 137 -4.50 -8.87 -0.43
CA GLU A 137 -3.43 -9.86 -0.27
C GLU A 137 -2.08 -9.16 0.00
N ILE A 138 -1.73 -8.19 -0.85
CA ILE A 138 -0.49 -7.43 -0.69
C ILE A 138 -0.50 -6.57 0.57
N THR A 139 -1.64 -6.03 0.98
CA THR A 139 -1.78 -5.33 2.26
C THR A 139 -1.49 -6.27 3.44
N THR A 140 -1.99 -7.50 3.38
CA THR A 140 -1.75 -8.53 4.40
C THR A 140 -0.28 -8.89 4.49
N ASP A 141 0.39 -9.08 3.35
CA ASP A 141 1.83 -9.36 3.31
C ASP A 141 2.67 -8.21 3.89
N ILE A 142 2.33 -6.97 3.56
CA ILE A 142 3.00 -5.78 4.11
C ILE A 142 2.84 -5.71 5.62
N LEU A 143 1.62 -5.92 6.13
CA LEU A 143 1.35 -5.84 7.56
C LEU A 143 1.96 -7.02 8.33
N GLY A 144 2.08 -8.19 7.72
CA GLY A 144 2.79 -9.34 8.29
C GLY A 144 4.28 -9.06 8.54
N CYS A 145 4.88 -8.19 7.72
CA CYS A 145 6.29 -7.82 7.83
C CYS A 145 6.51 -6.46 8.51
N TRP A 146 5.45 -5.76 8.92
CA TRP A 146 5.52 -4.39 9.41
C TRP A 146 6.23 -4.27 10.76
N SER A 147 7.51 -3.89 10.71
CA SER A 147 8.30 -3.42 11.85
C SER A 147 7.92 -1.99 12.25
N GLU A 148 7.70 -1.79 13.56
CA GLU A 148 7.28 -0.53 14.16
C GLU A 148 8.42 0.51 14.30
N LYS A 149 9.65 0.14 13.93
CA LYS A 149 10.86 0.97 14.08
C LYS A 149 11.28 1.67 12.80
#